data_AF-A0AAD4D4G1-F1
#
_entry.id   AF-A0AAD4D4G1-F1
#
_cell.length_a   1.000
_cell.length_b   1.000
_cell.length_c   1.000
_cell.angle_alpha   90.00
_cell.angle_beta   90.00
_cell.angle_gamma   90.00
#
_symmetry.space_group_name_H-M   'P 1'
#
loop_
_entity.id
_entity.type
_entity.pdbx_description
1 polymer ?
#
loop_
_entity_poly.entity_id
_entity_poly.type
_entity_poly.pdbx_seq_one_letter_code
_entity_poly.pdbx_strand_id
1 'polypeptide(L)'
;MDMDLVLNDSELDTMRENVEVEPEQPEEEGPRMTRLRGILTKSLQETLKVCNYNAIQECFPILASTNPDELHEAHEKVCQFLKVEVENEFGQIIEERNVIFKLNGLDRLIADANAKGMTAGSRTILDLSPDVVVRARTVPTKEAEIERLKAELERVRQDNRRLGSALTHSKAEQTAIKFEILESYNQFQEGAKIASHIPVNDMEELMDDALPHIQEP
;
A
#
# COMPACT_ATOMS: atom_id res chain seq x y z
N MET A 1 17.62 41.16 -7.34
CA MET A 1 18.01 39.77 -7.66
C MET A 1 16.81 38.93 -7.33
N ASP A 2 15.91 38.88 -8.30
CA ASP A 2 14.75 38.01 -8.28
C ASP A 2 15.25 36.59 -8.52
N MET A 3 14.88 35.67 -7.63
CA MET A 3 14.91 34.23 -7.90
C MET A 3 13.50 33.71 -7.66
N ASP A 4 12.72 33.78 -8.73
CA ASP A 4 11.49 33.01 -8.90
C ASP A 4 11.85 31.51 -8.85
N LEU A 5 11.61 30.89 -7.69
CA LEU A 5 11.48 29.43 -7.59
C LEU A 5 10.05 29.07 -8.02
N VAL A 6 9.81 29.13 -9.33
CA VAL A 6 8.72 28.40 -9.97
C VAL A 6 9.10 26.92 -9.87
N LEU A 7 8.59 26.24 -8.84
CA LEU A 7 8.59 24.79 -8.82
C LEU A 7 7.55 24.32 -9.83
N ASN A 8 8.05 23.60 -10.85
CA ASN A 8 7.31 23.05 -11.96
C ASN A 8 6.15 22.15 -11.49
N ASP A 9 4.92 22.52 -11.81
CA ASP A 9 3.71 21.68 -11.70
C ASP A 9 3.71 20.49 -12.69
N SER A 10 4.81 20.20 -13.40
CA SER A 10 4.89 19.14 -14.41
C SER A 10 5.49 17.82 -13.91
N GLU A 11 5.86 17.71 -12.62
CA GLU A 11 6.47 16.49 -12.05
C GLU A 11 5.51 15.66 -11.18
N LEU A 12 4.26 16.10 -11.01
CA LEU A 12 3.23 15.39 -10.24
C LEU A 12 2.33 14.47 -11.08
N ASP A 13 2.44 14.51 -12.41
CA ASP A 13 1.58 13.73 -13.32
C ASP A 13 2.23 12.42 -13.83
N THR A 14 3.51 12.21 -13.54
CA THR A 14 4.28 11.00 -13.93
C THR A 14 4.17 9.83 -12.96
N MET A 15 3.35 9.92 -11.90
CA MET A 15 3.12 8.82 -10.95
C MET A 15 1.73 8.17 -11.07
N ARG A 16 0.95 8.48 -12.10
CA ARG A 16 -0.42 7.94 -12.28
C ARG A 16 -0.61 6.98 -13.44
N GLU A 17 0.41 6.71 -14.21
CA GLU A 17 0.29 5.85 -15.39
C GLU A 17 1.39 4.78 -15.33
N ASN A 18 1.02 3.63 -14.77
CA ASN A 18 1.61 2.29 -14.95
C ASN A 18 1.22 1.42 -13.74
N VAL A 19 -0.07 1.09 -13.64
CA VAL A 19 -0.42 -0.21 -13.05
C VAL A 19 -0.23 -1.21 -14.19
N GLU A 20 1.01 -1.66 -14.36
CA GLU A 20 1.29 -2.86 -15.15
C GLU A 20 0.42 -3.98 -14.57
N VAL A 21 -0.61 -4.37 -15.33
CA VAL A 21 -1.36 -5.59 -15.05
C VAL A 21 -0.38 -6.71 -15.36
N GLU A 22 0.32 -7.20 -14.32
CA GLU A 22 1.11 -8.42 -14.40
C GLU A 22 0.24 -9.52 -15.04
N PRO A 23 0.78 -10.32 -15.97
CA PRO A 23 0.02 -11.39 -16.59
C PRO A 23 -0.44 -12.34 -15.48
N GLU A 24 -1.76 -12.44 -15.32
CA GLU A 24 -2.42 -13.36 -14.39
C GLU A 24 -1.80 -14.75 -14.57
N GLN A 25 -1.00 -15.17 -13.59
CA GLN A 25 -0.58 -16.56 -13.47
C GLN A 25 -1.84 -17.43 -13.52
N PRO A 26 -1.84 -18.57 -14.23
CA PRO A 26 -3.01 -19.44 -14.25
C PRO A 26 -3.36 -19.82 -12.82
N GLU A 27 -4.44 -19.23 -12.30
CA GLU A 27 -4.86 -19.46 -10.92
C GLU A 27 -5.12 -20.95 -10.74
N GLU A 28 -4.49 -21.53 -9.72
CA GLU A 28 -4.68 -22.94 -9.38
C GLU A 28 -6.18 -23.23 -9.18
N GLU A 29 -6.66 -24.32 -9.77
CA GLU A 29 -8.08 -24.68 -9.72
C GLU A 29 -8.49 -25.00 -8.27
N GLY A 30 -9.40 -24.19 -7.72
CA GLY A 30 -9.95 -24.42 -6.39
C GLY A 30 -10.89 -25.64 -6.33
N PRO A 31 -11.23 -26.09 -5.11
CA PRO A 31 -12.02 -27.32 -4.90
C PRO A 31 -13.40 -27.27 -5.55
N ARG A 32 -14.03 -26.09 -5.68
CA ARG A 32 -15.29 -25.95 -6.41
C ARG A 32 -15.12 -26.02 -7.92
N MET A 33 -14.03 -25.48 -8.46
CA MET A 33 -13.76 -25.53 -9.89
C MET A 33 -13.55 -26.99 -10.33
N THR A 34 -12.77 -27.77 -9.58
CA THR A 34 -12.58 -29.19 -9.83
C THR A 34 -13.90 -29.97 -9.79
N ARG A 35 -14.77 -29.66 -8.82
CA ARG A 35 -16.11 -30.26 -8.73
C ARG A 35 -17.00 -29.88 -9.92
N LEU A 36 -16.97 -28.62 -10.35
CA LEU A 36 -17.73 -28.16 -11.49
C LEU A 36 -17.29 -28.88 -12.76
N ARG A 37 -15.97 -28.97 -13.03
CA ARG A 37 -15.43 -29.77 -14.14
C ARG A 37 -15.89 -31.22 -14.06
N GLY A 38 -15.78 -31.84 -12.89
CA GLY A 38 -16.23 -33.22 -12.68
C GLY A 38 -17.71 -33.42 -13.00
N ILE A 39 -18.57 -32.48 -12.62
CA ILE A 39 -20.01 -32.52 -12.93
C ILE A 39 -20.24 -32.32 -14.44
N LEU A 40 -19.57 -31.36 -15.08
CA LEU A 40 -19.71 -31.11 -16.52
C LEU A 40 -19.31 -32.35 -17.33
N THR A 41 -18.15 -32.93 -17.04
CA THR A 41 -17.67 -34.16 -17.69
C THR A 41 -18.64 -35.32 -17.44
N LYS A 42 -19.12 -35.49 -16.21
CA LYS A 42 -20.08 -36.56 -15.89
C LYS A 42 -21.40 -36.36 -16.64
N SER A 43 -21.94 -35.15 -16.69
CA SER A 43 -23.17 -34.84 -17.42
C SER A 43 -23.02 -35.15 -18.90
N LEU A 44 -21.90 -34.77 -19.52
CA LEU A 44 -21.63 -35.09 -20.92
C LEU A 44 -21.56 -36.61 -21.17
N GLN A 45 -20.90 -37.35 -20.28
CA GLN A 45 -20.86 -38.81 -20.36
C GLN A 45 -22.26 -39.44 -20.27
N GLU A 46 -23.11 -38.98 -19.35
CA GLU A 46 -24.48 -39.47 -19.24
C GLU A 46 -25.32 -39.11 -20.48
N THR A 47 -25.14 -37.92 -21.06
CA THR A 47 -25.81 -37.54 -22.32
C THR A 47 -25.39 -38.45 -23.48
N LEU A 48 -24.10 -38.75 -23.60
CA LEU A 48 -23.59 -39.65 -24.65
C LEU A 48 -24.08 -41.10 -24.46
N LYS A 49 -24.30 -41.57 -23.23
CA LYS A 49 -24.88 -42.90 -22.98
C LYS A 49 -26.33 -43.03 -23.46
N VAL A 50 -27.10 -41.94 -23.41
CA VAL A 50 -28.48 -41.92 -23.94
C VAL A 50 -28.45 -42.02 -25.46
N CYS A 51 -27.45 -41.42 -26.11
CA CYS A 51 -27.18 -41.58 -27.54
C CYS A 51 -26.55 -42.96 -27.85
N ASN A 52 -27.22 -44.04 -27.47
CA ASN A 52 -26.76 -45.39 -27.75
C ASN A 52 -27.13 -45.82 -29.17
N TYR A 53 -26.36 -46.76 -29.72
CA TYR A 53 -26.54 -47.25 -31.08
C TYR A 53 -27.93 -47.91 -31.29
N ASN A 54 -28.45 -48.62 -30.29
CA ASN A 54 -29.76 -49.30 -30.38
C ASN A 54 -30.90 -48.28 -30.60
N ALA A 55 -30.87 -47.15 -29.90
CA ALA A 55 -31.85 -46.08 -30.09
C ALA A 55 -31.81 -45.49 -31.51
N ILE A 56 -30.60 -45.37 -32.09
CA ILE A 56 -30.44 -44.91 -33.48
C ILE A 56 -30.95 -45.97 -34.47
N GLN A 57 -30.70 -47.26 -34.21
CA GLN A 57 -31.24 -48.34 -35.06
C GLN A 57 -32.77 -48.37 -35.04
N GLU A 58 -33.40 -48.15 -33.88
CA GLU A 58 -34.86 -48.04 -33.76
C GLU A 58 -35.42 -46.85 -34.55
N CYS A 59 -34.71 -45.72 -34.59
CA CYS A 59 -35.10 -44.55 -35.39
C CYS A 59 -34.84 -44.71 -36.90
N PHE A 60 -33.87 -45.53 -37.30
CA PHE A 60 -33.45 -45.75 -38.70
C PHE A 60 -33.44 -47.23 -39.11
N PRO A 61 -34.58 -47.95 -39.03
CA PRO A 61 -34.61 -49.41 -39.23
C PRO A 61 -34.26 -49.87 -40.65
N ILE A 62 -34.60 -49.06 -41.67
CA ILE A 62 -34.28 -49.36 -43.07
C ILE A 62 -32.77 -49.26 -43.32
N LEU A 63 -32.12 -48.24 -42.75
CA LEU A 63 -30.68 -48.03 -42.92
C LEU A 63 -29.89 -49.05 -42.11
N ALA A 64 -30.35 -49.38 -40.90
CA ALA A 64 -29.75 -50.40 -40.05
C ALA A 64 -29.76 -51.80 -40.68
N SER A 65 -30.73 -52.11 -41.53
CA SER A 65 -30.81 -53.38 -42.26
C SER A 65 -30.06 -53.39 -43.58
N THR A 66 -29.92 -52.23 -44.23
CA THR A 66 -29.26 -52.11 -45.53
C THR A 66 -27.74 -51.98 -45.37
N ASN A 67 -27.28 -51.03 -44.55
CA ASN A 67 -25.87 -50.70 -44.33
C ASN A 67 -25.59 -50.42 -42.82
N PRO A 68 -25.46 -51.47 -41.98
CA PRO A 68 -25.22 -51.28 -40.55
C PRO A 68 -23.85 -50.65 -40.24
N ASP A 69 -22.82 -50.92 -41.05
CA ASP A 69 -21.47 -50.40 -40.82
C ASP A 69 -21.41 -48.89 -41.01
N GLU A 70 -22.04 -48.36 -42.07
CA GLU A 70 -22.11 -46.92 -42.32
C GLU A 70 -22.90 -46.19 -41.23
N LEU A 71 -23.97 -46.83 -40.71
CA LEU A 71 -24.77 -46.27 -39.61
C LEU A 71 -23.96 -46.21 -38.31
N HIS A 72 -23.16 -47.24 -38.01
CA HIS A 72 -22.29 -47.25 -36.85
C HIS A 72 -21.20 -46.18 -36.97
N GLU A 73 -20.56 -46.06 -38.14
CA GLU A 73 -19.53 -45.04 -38.37
C GLU A 73 -20.11 -43.62 -38.23
N ALA A 74 -21.32 -43.39 -38.76
CA ALA A 74 -22.02 -42.11 -38.60
C ALA A 74 -22.36 -41.81 -37.14
N HIS A 75 -22.84 -42.80 -36.38
CA HIS A 75 -23.13 -42.65 -34.94
C HIS A 75 -21.87 -42.28 -34.15
N GLU A 76 -20.77 -42.99 -34.39
CA GLU A 76 -19.50 -42.75 -33.70
C GLU A 76 -18.97 -41.34 -34.00
N LYS A 77 -19.01 -40.91 -35.27
CA LYS A 77 -18.62 -39.56 -35.69
C LYS A 77 -19.45 -38.48 -35.00
N VAL A 78 -20.77 -38.67 -34.93
CA VAL A 78 -21.67 -37.71 -34.26
C VAL A 78 -21.38 -37.64 -32.76
N CYS A 79 -21.21 -38.78 -32.10
CA CYS A 79 -20.89 -38.83 -30.68
C CYS A 79 -19.52 -38.21 -30.38
N GLN A 80 -18.52 -38.48 -31.21
CA GLN A 80 -17.19 -37.90 -31.07
C GLN A 80 -17.20 -36.39 -31.30
N PHE A 81 -17.85 -35.93 -32.37
CA PHE A 81 -18.01 -34.51 -32.67
C PHE A 81 -18.70 -33.78 -31.52
N LEU A 82 -19.84 -34.29 -31.06
CA LEU A 82 -20.57 -33.71 -29.93
C LEU A 82 -19.70 -33.63 -28.68
N LYS A 83 -18.93 -34.68 -28.38
CA LYS A 83 -18.03 -34.69 -27.22
C LYS A 83 -16.98 -33.58 -27.32
N VAL A 84 -16.26 -33.52 -28.44
CA VAL A 84 -15.15 -32.58 -28.64
C VAL A 84 -15.65 -31.14 -28.62
N GLU A 85 -16.73 -30.84 -29.36
CA GLU A 85 -17.28 -29.50 -29.42
C GLU A 85 -17.79 -29.04 -28.06
N VAL A 86 -18.51 -29.90 -27.32
CA VAL A 86 -19.01 -29.54 -25.98
C VAL A 86 -17.86 -29.34 -24.98
N GLU A 87 -16.82 -30.18 -25.02
CA GLU A 87 -15.63 -30.00 -24.17
C GLU A 87 -14.90 -28.67 -24.48
N ASN A 88 -14.79 -28.32 -25.77
CA ASN A 88 -14.22 -27.04 -26.20
C ASN A 88 -15.07 -25.84 -25.76
N GLU A 89 -16.37 -25.88 -25.99
CA GLU A 89 -17.31 -24.82 -25.60
C GLU A 89 -17.34 -24.63 -24.08
N PHE A 90 -17.29 -25.70 -23.30
CA PHE A 90 -17.14 -25.60 -21.84
C PHE A 90 -15.85 -24.88 -21.44
N GLY A 91 -14.73 -25.21 -22.10
CA GLY A 91 -13.46 -24.51 -21.89
C GLY A 91 -13.58 -23.01 -22.17
N GLN A 92 -14.11 -22.64 -23.34
CA GLN A 92 -14.29 -21.25 -23.74
C GLN A 92 -15.17 -20.48 -22.76
N ILE A 93 -16.31 -21.03 -22.34
CA ILE A 93 -17.21 -20.37 -21.39
C ILE A 93 -16.53 -20.17 -20.02
N ILE A 94 -15.74 -21.16 -19.56
CA ILE A 94 -15.00 -21.08 -18.30
C ILE A 94 -13.99 -19.92 -18.33
N GLU A 95 -13.28 -19.78 -19.46
CA GLU A 95 -12.31 -18.71 -19.70
C GLU A 95 -13.00 -17.34 -19.85
N GLU A 96 -13.94 -17.19 -20.79
CA GLU A 96 -14.65 -15.92 -21.06
C GLU A 96 -15.32 -15.32 -19.82
N ARG A 97 -15.85 -16.18 -18.94
CA ARG A 97 -16.55 -15.74 -17.73
C ARG A 97 -15.64 -15.63 -16.52
N ASN A 98 -14.34 -15.92 -16.64
CA ASN A 98 -13.39 -15.98 -15.54
C ASN A 98 -13.94 -16.79 -14.36
N VAL A 99 -14.45 -17.99 -14.65
CA VAL A 99 -15.15 -18.81 -13.64
C VAL A 99 -14.19 -19.27 -12.56
N ILE A 100 -12.95 -19.59 -12.92
CA ILE A 100 -11.90 -20.02 -11.98
C ILE A 100 -11.69 -18.94 -10.91
N PHE A 101 -11.42 -17.71 -11.32
CA PHE A 101 -11.26 -16.57 -10.43
C PHE A 101 -12.48 -16.34 -9.51
N LYS A 102 -13.68 -16.40 -10.07
CA LYS A 102 -14.91 -16.19 -9.30
C LYS A 102 -15.17 -17.28 -8.27
N LEU A 103 -14.95 -18.54 -8.62
CA LEU A 103 -15.13 -19.66 -7.70
C LEU A 103 -14.04 -19.69 -6.62
N ASN A 104 -12.80 -19.40 -7.00
CA ASN A 104 -11.68 -19.26 -6.06
C ASN A 104 -11.94 -18.10 -5.08
N GLY A 105 -12.40 -16.95 -5.58
CA GLY A 105 -12.82 -15.81 -4.76
C GLY A 105 -13.95 -16.18 -3.79
N LEU A 106 -14.94 -16.96 -4.24
CA LEU A 106 -16.00 -17.46 -3.37
C LEU A 106 -15.46 -18.39 -2.28
N ASP A 107 -14.54 -19.31 -2.62
CA ASP A 107 -13.92 -20.20 -1.64
C ASP A 107 -13.13 -19.42 -0.57
N ARG A 108 -12.39 -18.38 -0.96
CA ARG A 108 -11.72 -17.47 -0.02
C ARG A 108 -12.73 -16.77 0.90
N LEU A 109 -13.82 -16.22 0.34
CA LEU A 109 -14.86 -15.55 1.13
C LEU A 109 -15.54 -16.49 2.14
N ILE A 110 -15.76 -17.75 1.77
CA ILE A 110 -16.34 -18.75 2.66
C ILE A 110 -15.35 -19.12 3.78
N ALA A 111 -14.07 -19.30 3.45
CA ALA A 111 -13.02 -19.55 4.44
C ALA A 111 -12.93 -18.40 5.46
N ASP A 112 -12.93 -17.15 4.99
CA ASP A 112 -12.91 -15.95 5.83
C ASP A 112 -14.14 -15.85 6.74
N ALA A 113 -15.33 -16.14 6.20
CA ALA A 113 -16.58 -16.12 6.98
C ALA A 113 -16.58 -17.20 8.07
N ASN A 114 -16.11 -18.40 7.76
CA ASN A 114 -15.96 -19.50 8.71
C ASN A 114 -14.94 -19.17 9.80
N ALA A 115 -13.80 -18.59 9.44
CA ALA A 115 -12.78 -18.15 10.40
C ALA A 115 -13.32 -17.09 11.37
N LYS A 116 -14.23 -16.23 10.90
CA LYS A 116 -14.91 -15.20 11.71
C LYS A 116 -16.10 -15.75 12.51
N GLY A 117 -16.39 -17.06 12.44
CA GLY A 117 -17.53 -17.69 13.12
C GLY A 117 -18.89 -17.15 12.66
N MET A 118 -18.96 -16.59 11.45
CA MET A 118 -20.19 -16.01 10.92
C MET A 118 -21.14 -17.14 10.53
N THR A 119 -22.13 -17.41 11.38
CA THR A 119 -23.26 -18.25 10.97
C THR A 119 -24.11 -17.47 9.98
N ALA A 120 -24.75 -18.18 9.04
CA ALA A 120 -25.67 -17.58 8.07
C ALA A 120 -26.92 -17.03 8.78
N GLY A 121 -26.77 -15.90 9.46
CA GLY A 121 -27.89 -15.09 9.90
C GLY A 121 -28.61 -14.58 8.67
N SER A 122 -29.95 -14.61 8.71
CA SER A 122 -30.84 -14.14 7.65
C SER A 122 -30.43 -12.75 7.18
N ARG A 123 -29.55 -12.70 6.19
CA ARG A 123 -29.21 -11.48 5.47
C ARG A 123 -30.03 -11.55 4.20
N THR A 124 -31.23 -10.99 4.27
CA THR A 124 -31.85 -10.36 3.12
C THR A 124 -30.74 -9.58 2.42
N ILE A 125 -30.60 -9.72 1.09
CA ILE A 125 -29.71 -8.87 0.31
C ILE A 125 -30.05 -7.44 0.73
N LEU A 126 -29.20 -6.84 1.55
CA LEU A 126 -29.40 -5.48 2.01
C LEU A 126 -29.36 -4.67 0.73
N ASP A 127 -30.39 -3.85 0.51
CA ASP A 127 -30.36 -2.83 -0.52
C ASP A 127 -29.25 -1.85 -0.14
N LEU A 128 -28.03 -2.18 -0.59
CA LEU A 128 -26.83 -1.44 -0.26
C LEU A 128 -26.87 -0.17 -1.09
N SER A 129 -27.43 0.89 -0.50
CA SER A 129 -27.37 2.22 -1.09
C SER A 129 -25.92 2.57 -1.46
N PRO A 130 -25.67 3.21 -2.63
CA PRO A 130 -24.33 3.59 -3.06
C PRO A 130 -23.52 4.31 -1.99
N ASP A 131 -24.18 5.14 -1.17
CA ASP A 131 -23.55 5.85 -0.06
C ASP A 131 -22.94 4.91 0.99
N VAL A 132 -23.61 3.78 1.28
CA VAL A 132 -23.12 2.79 2.24
C VAL A 132 -21.87 2.09 1.70
N VAL A 133 -21.87 1.74 0.42
CA VAL A 133 -20.73 1.08 -0.24
C VAL A 133 -19.51 2.01 -0.28
N VAL A 134 -19.71 3.27 -0.67
CA VAL A 134 -18.64 4.28 -0.70
C VAL A 134 -18.09 4.51 0.70
N ARG A 135 -18.95 4.66 1.72
CA ARG A 135 -18.49 4.82 3.11
C ARG A 135 -17.71 3.60 3.61
N ALA A 136 -18.22 2.39 3.38
CA ALA A 136 -17.56 1.16 3.82
C ALA A 136 -16.14 1.03 3.26
N ARG A 137 -15.90 1.49 2.03
CA ARG A 137 -14.56 1.52 1.44
C ARG A 137 -13.71 2.71 1.92
N THR A 138 -14.31 3.89 2.06
CA THR A 138 -13.56 5.14 2.31
C THR A 138 -13.15 5.29 3.78
N VAL A 139 -13.96 4.80 4.71
CA VAL A 139 -13.71 4.93 6.15
C VAL A 139 -12.38 4.29 6.57
N PRO A 140 -12.06 3.02 6.24
CA PRO A 140 -10.79 2.40 6.63
C PRO A 140 -9.57 3.17 6.12
N THR A 141 -9.62 3.69 4.89
CA THR A 141 -8.52 4.49 4.32
C THR A 141 -8.36 5.82 5.05
N LYS A 142 -9.46 6.49 5.39
CA LYS A 142 -9.42 7.73 6.18
C LYS A 142 -8.95 7.49 7.60
N GLU A 143 -9.32 6.37 8.22
CA GLU A 143 -8.86 5.99 9.56
C GLU A 143 -7.33 5.76 9.57
N ALA A 144 -6.80 5.05 8.57
CA ALA A 144 -5.36 4.87 8.41
C ALA A 144 -4.62 6.22 8.24
N GLU A 145 -5.21 7.13 7.47
CA GLU A 145 -4.64 8.47 7.25
C GLU A 145 -4.69 9.34 8.51
N ILE A 146 -5.78 9.27 9.29
CA ILE A 146 -5.89 9.94 10.59
C ILE A 146 -4.79 9.44 11.52
N GLU A 147 -4.52 8.13 11.55
CA GLU A 147 -3.48 7.57 12.41
C GLU A 147 -2.08 8.02 11.98
N ARG A 148 -1.81 8.05 10.67
CA ARG A 148 -0.57 8.60 10.11
C ARG A 148 -0.35 10.07 10.52
N LEU A 149 -1.36 10.91 10.34
CA LEU A 149 -1.28 12.34 10.65
C LEU A 149 -1.14 12.59 12.16
N LYS A 150 -1.79 11.79 13.00
CA LYS A 150 -1.60 11.86 14.46
C LYS A 150 -0.16 11.52 14.87
N ALA A 151 0.41 10.47 14.29
CA ALA A 151 1.80 10.09 14.54
C ALA A 151 2.77 11.21 14.12
N GLU A 152 2.54 11.81 12.95
CA GLU A 152 3.35 12.93 12.47
C GLU A 152 3.22 14.17 13.35
N LEU A 153 1.99 14.50 13.77
CA LEU A 153 1.73 15.62 14.67
C LEU A 153 2.44 15.43 16.02
N GLU A 154 2.45 14.22 16.57
CA GLU A 154 3.17 13.97 17.82
C GLU A 154 4.68 14.07 17.65
N ARG A 155 5.22 13.58 16.51
CA ARG A 155 6.63 13.77 16.16
C ARG A 155 7.01 15.26 16.12
N VAL A 156 6.25 16.07 15.39
CA VAL A 156 6.51 17.51 15.27
C VAL A 156 6.37 18.21 16.62
N ARG A 157 5.41 17.83 17.46
CA ARG A 157 5.28 18.37 18.83
C ARG A 157 6.49 18.02 19.69
N GLN A 158 7.00 16.80 19.59
CA GLN A 158 8.20 16.39 20.31
C GLN A 158 9.42 17.18 19.85
N ASP A 159 9.61 17.37 18.55
CA ASP A 159 10.70 18.18 18.00
C ASP A 159 10.59 19.64 18.41
N ASN A 160 9.41 20.24 18.36
CA ASN A 160 9.19 21.61 18.80
C ASN A 160 9.49 21.79 20.30
N ARG A 161 9.10 20.82 21.14
CA ARG A 161 9.46 20.84 22.58
C ARG A 161 10.98 20.81 22.77
N ARG A 162 11.69 19.95 22.04
CA ARG A 162 13.16 19.81 22.10
C ARG A 162 13.88 21.07 21.61
N LEU A 163 13.47 21.61 20.47
CA LEU A 163 14.04 22.83 19.92
C LEU A 163 13.73 24.04 20.81
N GLY A 164 12.52 24.11 21.36
CA GLY A 164 12.11 25.13 22.32
C GLY A 164 12.99 25.12 23.57
N SER A 165 13.23 23.95 24.18
CA SER A 165 14.10 23.84 25.34
C SER A 165 15.55 24.23 25.03
N ALA A 166 16.09 23.79 23.89
CA ALA A 166 17.43 24.16 23.45
C ALA A 166 17.57 25.68 23.23
N LEU A 167 16.57 26.32 22.63
CA LEU A 167 16.56 27.76 22.43
C LEU A 167 16.50 28.52 23.75
N THR A 168 15.68 28.08 24.72
CA THR A 168 15.62 28.72 26.04
C THR A 168 16.93 28.61 26.80
N HIS A 169 17.60 27.45 26.70
CA HIS A 169 18.91 27.24 27.32
C HIS A 169 19.96 28.16 26.69
N SER A 170 20.07 28.18 25.36
CA SER A 170 21.00 29.05 24.63
C SER A 170 20.76 30.54 24.92
N LYS A 171 19.48 30.98 25.02
CA LYS A 171 19.14 32.35 25.41
C LYS A 171 19.55 32.68 26.84
N ALA A 172 19.41 31.74 27.77
CA ALA A 172 19.84 31.93 29.16
C ALA A 172 21.37 32.07 29.24
N GLU A 173 22.12 31.23 28.53
CA GLU A 173 23.58 31.33 28.41
C GLU A 173 24.01 32.68 27.81
N GLN A 174 23.38 33.10 26.71
CA GLN A 174 23.67 34.40 26.09
C GLN A 174 23.39 35.57 27.05
N THR A 175 22.34 35.48 27.85
CA THR A 175 21.99 36.52 28.83
C THR A 175 23.00 36.56 29.98
N ALA A 176 23.47 35.39 30.44
CA ALA A 176 24.51 35.29 31.47
C ALA A 176 25.84 35.88 30.97
N ILE A 177 26.31 35.47 29.79
CA ILE A 177 27.53 36.00 29.16
C ILE A 177 27.43 37.52 28.97
N LYS A 178 26.27 38.02 28.52
CA LYS A 178 26.05 39.46 28.38
C LYS A 178 26.19 40.19 29.71
N PHE A 179 25.68 39.62 30.80
CA PHE A 179 25.80 40.19 32.13
C PHE A 179 27.27 40.22 32.60
N GLU A 180 28.00 39.12 32.42
CA GLU A 180 29.43 39.02 32.75
C GLU A 180 30.28 40.05 31.99
N ILE A 181 30.03 40.23 30.69
CA ILE A 181 30.74 41.25 29.87
C ILE A 181 30.46 42.66 30.39
N LEU A 182 29.20 42.97 30.73
CA LEU A 182 28.84 44.29 31.26
C LEU A 182 29.50 44.54 32.63
N GLU A 183 29.57 43.52 33.48
CA GLU A 183 30.25 43.61 34.77
C GLU A 183 31.76 43.84 34.59
N SER A 184 32.42 43.05 33.75
CA SER A 184 33.85 43.23 33.44
C SER A 184 34.14 44.59 32.80
N TYR A 185 33.28 45.07 31.91
CA TYR A 185 33.40 46.41 31.32
C TYR A 185 33.29 47.53 32.36
N ASN A 186 32.36 47.41 33.31
CA ASN A 186 32.22 48.37 34.40
C ASN A 186 33.46 48.38 35.30
N GLN A 187 33.97 47.21 35.68
CA GLN A 187 35.21 47.08 36.46
C GLN A 187 36.41 47.70 35.72
N PHE A 188 36.52 47.46 34.41
CA PHE A 188 37.56 48.07 33.57
C PHE A 188 37.42 49.59 33.50
N GLN A 189 36.21 50.12 33.34
CA GLN A 189 35.98 51.57 33.39
C GLN A 189 36.34 52.18 34.75
N GLU A 190 36.01 51.51 35.85
CA GLU A 190 36.40 51.95 37.19
C GLU A 190 37.93 51.96 37.35
N GLY A 191 38.61 50.89 36.93
CA GLY A 191 40.08 50.83 36.90
C GLY A 191 40.70 51.92 36.02
N ALA A 192 40.16 52.17 34.83
CA ALA A 192 40.61 53.23 33.94
C ALA A 192 40.41 54.63 34.54
N LYS A 193 39.29 54.87 35.24
CA LYS A 193 39.07 56.11 35.99
C LYS A 193 40.13 56.30 37.08
N ILE A 194 40.42 55.26 37.86
CA ILE A 194 41.47 55.30 38.88
C ILE A 194 42.83 55.62 38.24
N ALA A 195 43.20 54.91 37.17
CA ALA A 195 44.46 55.13 36.45
C ALA A 195 44.57 56.55 35.85
N SER A 196 43.47 57.12 35.37
CA SER A 196 43.44 58.51 34.86
C SER A 196 43.61 59.59 35.92
N HIS A 197 43.42 59.25 37.20
CA HIS A 197 43.64 60.15 38.34
C HIS A 197 45.02 59.96 39.00
N ILE A 198 45.83 59.02 38.51
CA ILE A 198 47.25 58.91 38.90
C ILE A 198 48.02 60.03 38.17
N PRO A 199 48.66 60.96 38.88
CA PRO A 199 49.50 61.98 38.27
C PRO A 199 50.60 61.31 37.43
N VAL A 200 50.96 61.88 36.27
CA VAL A 200 51.99 61.33 35.38
C VAL A 200 53.34 61.11 36.10
N ASN A 201 53.64 61.90 37.13
CA ASN A 201 54.83 61.76 37.98
C ASN A 201 54.84 60.48 38.82
N ASP A 202 53.68 59.99 39.28
CA ASP A 202 53.57 58.76 40.08
C ASP A 202 53.59 57.51 39.17
N MET A 203 53.20 57.64 37.89
CA MET A 203 53.40 56.59 36.88
C MET A 203 54.87 56.43 36.49
N GLU A 204 55.66 57.51 36.44
CA GLU A 204 57.13 57.43 36.25
C GLU A 204 57.79 56.69 37.44
N GLU A 205 57.39 56.99 38.67
CA GLU A 205 57.93 56.33 39.87
C GLU A 205 57.57 54.84 39.95
N LEU A 206 56.33 54.46 39.61
CA LEU A 206 55.89 53.06 39.53
C LEU A 206 56.50 52.28 38.34
N MET A 207 56.78 52.95 37.23
CA MET A 207 57.42 52.31 36.07
C MET A 207 58.92 52.09 36.33
N ASP A 208 59.60 53.00 37.03
CA ASP A 208 60.97 52.81 37.51
C ASP A 208 61.08 51.70 38.58
N ASP A 209 60.05 51.48 39.41
CA ASP A 209 60.02 50.40 40.42
C ASP A 209 59.67 49.02 39.81
N ALA A 210 58.94 48.98 38.68
CA ALA A 210 58.57 47.74 37.98
C ALA A 210 59.60 47.27 36.93
N LEU A 211 60.41 48.19 36.40
CA LEU A 211 61.47 47.91 35.41
C LEU A 211 62.52 46.86 35.85
N PRO A 212 62.95 46.80 37.13
CA PRO A 212 63.86 45.76 37.62
C PRO A 212 63.27 44.34 37.55
N HIS A 213 61.95 44.19 37.64
CA HIS A 213 61.29 42.88 37.66
C HIS A 213 60.94 42.33 36.27
N ILE A 214 61.09 43.11 35.21
CA ILE A 214 60.87 42.69 33.82
C ILE A 214 62.21 42.41 33.10
N GLN A 215 63.34 42.90 33.64
CA GLN A 215 64.68 42.71 33.07
C GLN A 215 65.53 41.61 33.72
N GLU A 216 65.07 40.95 34.78
CA GLU A 216 65.68 39.69 35.23
C GLU A 216 64.95 38.50 34.58
N PRO A 217 65.67 37.58 33.92
CA PRO A 217 65.08 36.44 33.20
C PRO A 217 64.45 35.39 34.12
#